data_AF-A0A143XCD2-F1
#
_entry.id   AF-A0A143XCD2-F1
#
_cell.length_a   1.000
_cell.length_b   1.000
_cell.length_c   1.000
_cell.angle_alpha   90.00
_cell.angle_beta   90.00
_cell.angle_gamma   90.00
#
_symmetry.space_group_name_H-M   'P 1'
#
loop_
_entity.id
_entity.type
_entity.pdbx_description
1 polymer ?
#
loop_
_entity_poly.entity_id
_entity_poly.type
_entity_poly.pdbx_seq_one_letter_code
_entity_poly.pdbx_strand_id
1 'polypeptide(L)'
;MSILLAEAMAKSGMKTLLLECDLRRRSLAGMLNAHPDGAGLFAVLSGQVRLPEAVVNTRQQNLRFLDAEPNIPTPGDLLDSDRFSRLLASLERSFDYVVIDTPPLGAFVDAAILAARADATLLVVREGLARRSELAAAKNQLDKAGARLLGIVMNRCQTDISNYRYLGTTA
;
A
#
# COMPACT_ATOMS: atom_id res chain seq x y z
N MET A 1 -3.47 -3.70 6.86
CA MET A 1 -4.03 -2.36 7.17
C MET A 1 -4.40 -1.63 5.89
N SER A 2 -3.52 -1.65 4.88
CA SER A 2 -3.75 -1.13 3.53
C SER A 2 -5.12 -1.50 2.94
N ILE A 3 -5.53 -2.78 3.00
CA ILE A 3 -6.86 -3.21 2.55
C ILE A 3 -7.99 -2.41 3.22
N LEU A 4 -8.01 -2.35 4.55
CA LEU A 4 -9.08 -1.67 5.29
C LEU A 4 -9.11 -0.17 5.01
N LEU A 5 -7.95 0.45 4.84
CA LEU A 5 -7.86 1.85 4.43
C LEU A 5 -8.43 2.07 3.03
N ALA A 6 -8.04 1.23 2.07
CA ALA A 6 -8.51 1.32 0.69
C ALA A 6 -10.02 1.05 0.59
N GLU A 7 -10.54 0.08 1.35
CA GLU A 7 -11.98 -0.17 1.45
C GLU A 7 -12.74 1.00 2.06
N ALA A 8 -12.20 1.65 3.09
CA ALA A 8 -12.83 2.81 3.71
C ALA A 8 -12.92 3.99 2.73
N MET A 9 -11.86 4.26 1.97
CA MET A 9 -11.84 5.27 0.89
C MET A 9 -12.84 4.92 -0.22
N ALA A 10 -12.91 3.65 -0.63
CA ALA A 10 -13.85 3.20 -1.64
C ALA A 10 -15.31 3.33 -1.19
N LYS A 11 -15.59 3.04 0.08
CA LYS A 11 -16.92 3.19 0.70
C LYS A 11 -17.37 4.65 0.79
N SER A 12 -16.46 5.62 0.85
CA SER A 12 -16.81 7.03 0.76
C SER A 12 -17.06 7.52 -0.68
N GLY A 13 -17.11 6.62 -1.66
CA GLY A 13 -17.43 6.91 -3.05
C GLY A 13 -16.22 7.20 -3.94
N MET A 14 -15.00 7.17 -3.39
CA MET A 14 -13.78 7.48 -4.14
C MET A 14 -13.34 6.30 -4.98
N LYS A 15 -12.96 6.54 -6.24
CA LYS A 15 -12.32 5.53 -7.09
C LYS A 15 -10.95 5.22 -6.54
N THR A 16 -10.82 4.07 -5.88
CA THR A 16 -9.62 3.68 -5.15
C THR A 16 -8.95 2.50 -5.83
N LEU A 17 -7.63 2.54 -5.96
CA LEU A 17 -6.80 1.41 -6.35
C LEU A 17 -5.94 0.97 -5.16
N LEU A 18 -5.94 -0.33 -4.86
CA LEU A 18 -4.92 -0.94 -4.02
C LEU A 18 -3.84 -1.56 -4.92
N LEU A 19 -2.57 -1.23 -4.65
CA LEU A 19 -1.41 -1.69 -5.40
C LEU A 19 -0.51 -2.54 -4.49
N GLU A 20 -0.31 -3.81 -4.85
CA GLU A 20 0.65 -4.70 -4.19
C GLU A 20 2.08 -4.34 -4.62
N CYS A 21 2.88 -3.83 -3.69
CA CYS A 21 4.32 -3.58 -3.89
C CYS A 21 5.19 -4.26 -2.83
N ASP A 22 4.64 -5.15 -1.97
CA ASP A 22 5.45 -6.14 -1.25
C ASP A 22 5.74 -7.32 -2.18
N LEU A 23 6.65 -7.06 -3.13
CA LEU A 23 7.08 -8.03 -4.14
C LEU A 23 7.83 -9.24 -3.54
N ARG A 24 8.19 -9.16 -2.25
CA ARG A 24 8.92 -10.20 -1.52
C ARG A 24 7.97 -11.14 -0.78
N ARG A 25 6.87 -10.61 -0.25
CA ARG A 25 5.86 -11.38 0.50
C ARG A 25 4.44 -10.96 0.14
N ARG A 26 4.10 -11.12 -1.12
CA ARG A 26 2.75 -10.86 -1.65
C ARG A 26 1.69 -11.61 -0.85
N SER A 27 0.63 -10.90 -0.50
CA SER A 27 -0.46 -11.48 0.31
C SER A 27 -1.84 -10.94 -0.05
N LEU A 28 -1.91 -9.79 -0.71
CA LEU A 28 -3.17 -9.09 -0.91
C LEU A 28 -4.15 -9.84 -1.82
N ALA A 29 -3.69 -10.47 -2.90
CA ALA A 29 -4.54 -11.21 -3.81
C ALA A 29 -5.37 -12.30 -3.11
N GLY A 30 -4.72 -13.08 -2.23
CA GLY A 30 -5.37 -14.12 -1.43
C GLY A 30 -6.32 -13.53 -0.37
N MET A 31 -5.95 -12.43 0.27
CA MET A 31 -6.80 -11.75 1.25
C MET A 31 -8.05 -11.13 0.62
N LEU A 32 -7.94 -10.62 -0.61
CA LEU A 32 -9.04 -10.03 -1.37
C LEU A 32 -9.89 -11.06 -2.11
N ASN A 33 -9.42 -12.31 -2.24
CA ASN A 33 -9.96 -13.30 -3.17
C ASN A 33 -10.08 -12.71 -4.59
N ALA A 34 -9.06 -11.95 -5.00
CA ALA A 34 -8.95 -11.30 -6.29
C ALA A 34 -7.67 -11.82 -6.94
N HIS A 35 -7.81 -12.89 -7.72
CA HIS A 35 -6.71 -13.51 -8.43
C HIS A 35 -6.63 -12.92 -9.84
N PRO A 36 -5.55 -12.19 -10.19
CA PRO A 36 -5.32 -11.80 -11.58
C PRO A 36 -5.05 -13.03 -12.43
N ASP A 37 -5.36 -12.95 -13.72
CA ASP A 37 -5.07 -14.00 -14.72
C ASP A 37 -3.57 -14.10 -15.06
N GLY A 38 -2.70 -14.05 -14.04
CA GLY A 38 -1.25 -14.19 -14.15
C GLY A 38 -0.49 -12.93 -14.56
N ALA A 39 -1.19 -11.83 -14.88
CA ALA A 39 -0.57 -10.54 -15.23
C ALA A 39 -0.85 -9.48 -14.15
N GLY A 40 0.20 -8.78 -13.74
CA GLY A 40 0.17 -7.76 -12.69
C GLY A 40 1.16 -6.65 -12.97
N LEU A 41 1.72 -6.09 -11.90
CA LEU A 41 2.63 -4.96 -11.94
C LEU A 41 3.82 -5.18 -12.89
N PHE A 42 4.48 -6.34 -12.84
CA PHE A 42 5.66 -6.61 -13.64
C PHE A 42 5.35 -6.73 -15.12
N ALA A 43 4.24 -7.41 -15.50
CA ALA A 43 3.80 -7.52 -16.88
C ALA A 43 3.44 -6.16 -17.47
N VAL A 44 2.82 -5.27 -16.68
CA VAL A 44 2.55 -3.88 -17.09
C VAL A 44 3.86 -3.12 -17.31
N LEU A 45 4.80 -3.18 -16.37
CA LEU A 45 6.08 -2.47 -16.46
C LEU A 45 6.98 -3.01 -17.58
N SER A 46 6.84 -4.31 -17.91
CA SER A 46 7.57 -4.96 -19.00
C SER A 46 6.89 -4.78 -20.37
N GLY A 47 5.71 -4.14 -20.41
CA GLY A 47 4.94 -3.93 -21.64
C GLY A 47 4.30 -5.18 -22.21
N GLN A 48 4.18 -6.25 -21.42
CA GLN A 48 3.54 -7.50 -21.82
C GLN A 48 2.02 -7.37 -21.86
N VAL A 49 1.45 -6.55 -20.97
CA VAL A 49 0.02 -6.25 -20.91
C VAL A 49 -0.20 -4.75 -20.74
N ARG A 50 -1.37 -4.25 -21.16
CA ARG A 50 -1.74 -2.86 -20.87
C ARG A 50 -2.26 -2.76 -19.44
N LEU A 51 -2.03 -1.61 -18.80
CA LEU A 51 -2.49 -1.34 -17.44
C LEU A 51 -3.97 -1.70 -17.19
N PRO A 52 -4.95 -1.31 -18.04
CA PRO A 52 -6.35 -1.64 -17.78
C PRO A 52 -6.67 -3.14 -17.77
N GLU A 53 -5.83 -3.96 -18.39
CA GLU A 53 -5.99 -5.43 -18.44
C GLU A 53 -5.47 -6.10 -17.16
N ALA A 54 -4.47 -5.51 -16.51
CA ALA A 54 -3.91 -6.03 -15.25
C ALA A 54 -4.70 -5.57 -14.01
N VAL A 55 -5.52 -4.52 -14.13
CA VAL A 55 -6.32 -3.99 -13.01
C VAL A 55 -7.62 -4.77 -12.86
N VAL A 56 -7.76 -5.47 -11.74
CA VAL A 56 -8.92 -6.31 -11.45
C VAL A 56 -9.94 -5.63 -10.54
N ASN A 57 -11.19 -6.07 -10.63
CA ASN A 57 -12.23 -5.70 -9.67
C ASN A 57 -12.01 -6.45 -8.35
N THR A 58 -12.28 -5.78 -7.24
CA THR A 58 -12.45 -6.45 -5.94
C THR A 58 -13.94 -6.65 -5.64
N ARG A 59 -14.25 -7.33 -4.52
CA ARG A 59 -15.64 -7.44 -4.03
C ARG A 59 -16.19 -6.10 -3.53
N GLN A 60 -15.32 -5.16 -3.16
CA GLN A 60 -15.71 -3.84 -2.69
C GLN A 60 -15.94 -2.91 -3.89
N GLN A 61 -17.14 -2.32 -3.96
CA GLN A 61 -17.45 -1.31 -4.98
C GLN A 61 -16.48 -0.13 -4.86
N ASN A 62 -16.08 0.43 -6.01
CA ASN A 62 -15.10 1.51 -6.16
C ASN A 62 -13.66 1.15 -5.75
N LEU A 63 -13.39 -0.11 -5.37
CA LEU A 63 -12.04 -0.59 -5.09
C LEU A 63 -11.56 -1.52 -6.21
N ARG A 64 -10.51 -1.09 -6.88
CA ARG A 64 -9.73 -1.88 -7.83
C ARG A 64 -8.46 -2.41 -7.18
N PHE A 65 -7.88 -3.45 -7.77
CA PHE A 65 -6.64 -4.04 -7.32
C PHE A 65 -5.68 -4.25 -8.48
N LEU A 66 -4.41 -3.88 -8.27
CA LEU A 66 -3.30 -4.25 -9.14
C LEU A 66 -2.33 -5.10 -8.31
N ASP A 67 -2.28 -6.39 -8.64
CA ASP A 67 -1.38 -7.35 -8.00
C ASP A 67 0.03 -7.23 -8.57
N ALA A 68 0.96 -7.95 -7.95
CA ALA A 68 2.26 -8.25 -8.49
C ALA A 68 2.43 -9.76 -8.71
N GLU A 69 3.26 -10.11 -9.68
CA GLU A 69 3.59 -11.49 -10.00
C GLU A 69 4.57 -12.08 -8.95
N PRO A 70 4.57 -13.40 -8.72
CA PRO A 70 5.58 -14.04 -7.89
C PRO A 70 6.99 -13.90 -8.47
N ASN A 71 7.99 -13.99 -7.58
CA ASN A 71 9.39 -14.16 -7.95
C ASN A 71 9.95 -13.05 -8.86
N ILE A 72 9.53 -11.80 -8.64
CA ILE A 72 10.07 -10.65 -9.36
C ILE A 72 11.58 -10.55 -9.13
N PRO A 73 12.40 -10.57 -10.19
CA PRO A 73 13.83 -10.33 -10.07
C PRO A 73 14.08 -8.86 -9.67
N THR A 74 15.04 -8.65 -8.78
CA THR A 74 15.47 -7.31 -8.31
C THR A 74 14.34 -6.30 -8.02
N PRO A 75 13.45 -6.56 -7.02
CA PRO A 75 12.31 -5.70 -6.69
C PRO A 75 12.62 -4.20 -6.56
N GLY A 76 13.75 -3.87 -5.91
CA GLY A 76 14.17 -2.48 -5.72
C GLY A 76 14.36 -1.73 -7.03
N ASP A 77 15.06 -2.34 -8.00
CA ASP A 77 15.34 -1.71 -9.31
C ASP A 77 14.05 -1.51 -10.11
N LEU A 78 13.11 -2.46 -10.03
CA LEU A 78 11.81 -2.34 -10.68
C LEU A 78 11.05 -1.12 -10.14
N LEU A 79 10.98 -0.99 -8.81
CA LEU A 79 10.27 0.08 -8.12
C LEU A 79 10.98 1.45 -8.24
N ASP A 80 12.29 1.46 -8.41
CA ASP A 80 13.08 2.68 -8.59
C ASP A 80 13.08 3.18 -10.05
N SER A 81 12.56 2.38 -10.99
CA SER A 81 12.61 2.68 -12.42
C SER A 81 11.70 3.83 -12.88
N ASP A 82 12.09 4.51 -13.96
CA ASP A 82 11.24 5.50 -14.67
C ASP A 82 9.94 4.91 -15.20
N ARG A 83 9.90 3.59 -15.45
CA ARG A 83 8.67 2.90 -15.86
C ARG A 83 7.67 2.89 -14.73
N PHE A 84 8.12 2.65 -13.50
CA PHE A 84 7.26 2.69 -12.32
C PHE A 84 6.76 4.11 -12.05
N SER A 85 7.61 5.14 -12.18
CA SER A 85 7.18 6.54 -12.06
C SER A 85 6.09 6.91 -13.08
N ARG A 86 6.22 6.45 -14.34
CA ARG A 86 5.19 6.66 -15.37
C ARG A 86 3.90 5.89 -15.11
N LEU A 87 4.01 4.70 -14.52
CA LEU A 87 2.86 3.94 -14.07
C LEU A 87 2.10 4.71 -12.99
N LEU A 88 2.76 5.18 -11.94
CA LEU A 88 2.13 5.98 -10.88
C LEU A 88 1.39 7.20 -11.43
N ALA A 89 2.03 7.96 -12.33
CA ALA A 89 1.38 9.11 -12.98
C ALA A 89 0.15 8.71 -13.83
N SER A 90 0.11 7.50 -14.37
CA SER A 90 -1.05 6.98 -15.10
C SER A 90 -2.18 6.54 -14.18
N LEU A 91 -1.82 5.98 -13.02
CA LEU A 91 -2.75 5.60 -11.98
C LEU A 91 -3.41 6.83 -11.34
N GLU A 92 -2.63 7.86 -11.04
CA GLU A 92 -3.10 9.14 -10.49
C GLU A 92 -4.15 9.82 -11.38
N ARG A 93 -4.01 9.72 -12.72
CA ARG A 93 -5.02 10.24 -13.66
C ARG A 93 -6.32 9.43 -13.68
N SER A 94 -6.32 8.19 -13.18
CA SER A 94 -7.41 7.24 -13.34
C SER A 94 -8.17 6.97 -12.04
N PHE A 95 -7.55 7.24 -10.90
CA PHE A 95 -8.05 6.96 -9.56
C PHE A 95 -7.94 8.19 -8.68
N ASP A 96 -8.93 8.39 -7.81
CA ASP A 96 -8.89 9.46 -6.81
C ASP A 96 -7.86 9.15 -5.71
N TYR A 97 -7.67 7.87 -5.40
CA TYR A 97 -6.67 7.38 -4.46
C TYR A 97 -5.96 6.13 -4.97
N VAL A 98 -4.63 6.10 -4.82
CA VAL A 98 -3.79 4.92 -5.02
C VAL A 98 -3.14 4.56 -3.69
N VAL A 99 -3.56 3.46 -3.08
CA VAL A 99 -2.99 2.93 -1.84
C VAL A 99 -1.91 1.92 -2.22
N ILE A 100 -0.66 2.23 -1.88
CA ILE A 100 0.50 1.36 -2.16
C ILE A 100 0.81 0.56 -0.91
N ASP A 101 0.71 -0.77 -0.98
CA ASP A 101 1.16 -1.67 0.08
C ASP A 101 2.63 -1.99 -0.12
N THR A 102 3.43 -1.82 0.93
CA THR A 102 4.90 -1.90 0.85
C THR A 102 5.42 -2.96 1.82
N PRO A 103 6.62 -3.53 1.58
CA PRO A 103 7.26 -4.37 2.58
C PRO A 103 7.60 -3.58 3.85
N PRO A 104 7.96 -4.24 4.97
CA PRO A 104 8.40 -3.56 6.18
C PRO A 104 9.65 -2.70 5.95
N LEU A 105 9.59 -1.42 6.34
CA LEU A 105 10.64 -0.43 6.08
C LEU A 105 12.03 -0.81 6.63
N GLY A 106 12.09 -1.49 7.78
CA GLY A 106 13.35 -1.89 8.41
C GLY A 106 14.03 -3.11 7.77
N ALA A 107 13.35 -3.82 6.87
CA ALA A 107 13.87 -5.03 6.24
C ALA A 107 14.46 -4.76 4.85
N PHE A 108 13.91 -3.79 4.11
CA PHE A 108 14.26 -3.52 2.72
C PHE A 108 14.19 -2.03 2.38
N VAL A 109 14.99 -1.59 1.41
CA VAL A 109 14.97 -0.21 0.89
C VAL A 109 13.73 0.09 0.04
N ASP A 110 13.07 -0.94 -0.49
CA ASP A 110 11.89 -0.86 -1.37
C ASP A 110 10.80 0.06 -0.82
N ALA A 111 10.49 -0.01 0.48
CA ALA A 111 9.47 0.84 1.09
C ALA A 111 9.89 2.32 1.15
N ALA A 112 11.18 2.63 1.31
CA ALA A 112 11.67 4.01 1.30
C ALA A 112 11.63 4.61 -0.12
N ILE A 113 11.97 3.80 -1.13
CA ILE A 113 11.89 4.13 -2.56
C ILE A 113 10.44 4.49 -2.94
N LEU A 114 9.48 3.69 -2.48
CA LEU A 114 8.05 3.92 -2.70
C LEU A 114 7.54 5.14 -1.94
N ALA A 115 7.93 5.29 -0.67
CA ALA A 115 7.51 6.41 0.17
C ALA A 115 7.98 7.77 -0.38
N ALA A 116 9.16 7.82 -1.01
CA ALA A 116 9.67 9.01 -1.68
C ALA A 116 8.86 9.43 -2.92
N ARG A 117 8.11 8.48 -3.52
CA ARG A 117 7.28 8.69 -4.71
C ARG A 117 5.81 8.90 -4.40
N ALA A 118 5.40 8.72 -3.15
CA ALA A 118 4.02 8.90 -2.71
C ALA A 118 3.80 10.32 -2.18
N ASP A 119 2.62 10.89 -2.46
CA ASP A 119 2.21 12.19 -1.92
C ASP A 119 2.13 12.20 -0.39
N ALA A 120 1.90 11.03 0.19
CA ALA A 120 1.71 10.83 1.61
C ALA A 120 2.12 9.42 2.03
N THR A 121 2.79 9.30 3.17
CA THR A 121 3.19 8.04 3.79
C THR A 121 2.57 7.93 5.19
N LEU A 122 2.05 6.75 5.51
CA LEU A 122 1.62 6.37 6.85
C LEU A 122 2.50 5.24 7.38
N LEU A 123 3.09 5.43 8.56
CA LEU A 123 3.88 4.38 9.20
C LEU A 123 2.98 3.54 10.11
N VAL A 124 2.74 2.28 9.73
CA VAL A 124 1.93 1.36 10.54
C VAL A 124 2.81 0.64 11.56
N VAL A 125 2.46 0.75 12.83
CA VAL A 125 3.22 0.17 13.95
C VAL A 125 2.32 -0.76 14.74
N ARG A 126 2.74 -2.01 14.92
CA ARG A 126 2.04 -2.93 15.81
C ARG A 126 2.44 -2.66 17.27
N GLU A 127 1.45 -2.48 18.13
CA GLU A 127 1.69 -2.28 19.55
C GLU A 127 2.42 -3.48 20.16
N GLY A 128 3.34 -3.20 21.09
CA GLY A 128 4.09 -4.21 21.84
C GLY A 128 5.18 -4.94 21.05
N LEU A 129 5.35 -4.65 19.76
CA LEU A 129 6.40 -5.29 18.94
C LEU A 129 7.56 -4.37 18.59
N ALA A 130 7.30 -3.12 18.22
CA ALA A 130 8.35 -2.20 17.78
C ALA A 130 8.97 -1.44 18.96
N ARG A 131 10.31 -1.42 19.03
CA ARG A 131 11.05 -0.60 19.99
C ARG A 131 11.09 0.86 19.55
N ARG A 132 11.16 1.80 20.49
CA ARG A 132 11.27 3.24 20.19
C ARG A 132 12.46 3.57 19.28
N SER A 133 13.59 2.88 19.45
CA SER A 133 14.78 3.04 18.61
C SER A 133 14.54 2.61 17.15
N GLU A 134 13.76 1.56 16.92
CA GLU A 134 13.40 1.08 15.58
C GLU A 134 12.46 2.07 14.89
N LEU A 135 11.53 2.67 15.64
CA LEU A 135 10.66 3.72 15.12
C LEU A 135 11.43 5.00 14.76
N ALA A 136 12.41 5.38 15.59
CA ALA A 136 13.29 6.52 15.29
C ALA A 136 14.14 6.26 14.03
N ALA A 137 14.67 5.04 13.88
CA ALA A 137 15.41 4.65 12.68
C ALA A 137 14.52 4.65 11.42
N ALA A 138 13.31 4.10 11.52
CA ALA A 138 12.30 4.13 10.45
C ALA A 138 11.97 5.56 10.02
N LYS A 139 11.70 6.45 10.98
CA LYS A 139 11.45 7.87 10.68
C LYS A 139 12.65 8.50 9.97
N ASN A 140 13.86 8.31 10.49
CA ASN A 140 15.08 8.86 9.88
C ASN A 140 15.30 8.34 8.45
N GLN A 141 14.95 7.09 8.17
CA GLN A 141 15.03 6.52 6.82
C GLN A 141 14.03 7.17 5.86
N LEU A 142 12.80 7.41 6.31
CA LEU A 142 11.79 8.14 5.52
C LEU A 142 12.20 9.60 5.28
N ASP A 143 12.72 10.28 6.31
CA ASP A 143 13.21 11.65 6.19
C ASP A 143 14.35 11.75 5.16
N LYS A 144 15.31 10.81 5.22
CA LYS A 144 16.43 10.74 4.25
C LYS A 144 15.97 10.43 2.83
N ALA A 145 14.91 9.64 2.69
CA ALA A 145 14.31 9.35 1.39
C ALA A 145 13.48 10.53 0.84
N GLY A 146 13.24 11.58 1.63
CA GLY A 146 12.39 12.70 1.24
C GLY A 146 10.89 12.38 1.27
N ALA A 147 10.50 11.31 1.98
CA ALA A 147 9.12 10.89 2.05
C ALA A 147 8.27 11.83 2.93
N ARG A 148 7.04 12.12 2.49
CA ARG A 148 6.09 12.91 3.28
C ARG A 148 5.35 12.03 4.29
N LEU A 149 5.92 11.87 5.48
CA LEU A 149 5.26 11.15 6.57
C LEU A 149 4.11 11.97 7.18
N LEU A 150 2.86 11.52 7.00
CA LEU A 150 1.68 12.16 7.61
C LEU A 150 1.54 11.82 9.10
N GLY A 151 1.97 10.62 9.49
CA GLY A 151 1.84 10.17 10.87
C GLY A 151 2.01 8.67 11.04
N ILE A 152 1.72 8.21 12.26
CA ILE A 152 1.84 6.81 12.67
C ILE A 152 0.44 6.25 12.95
N VAL A 153 0.17 5.05 12.43
CA VAL A 153 -1.03 4.28 12.74
C VAL A 153 -0.65 3.14 13.68
N MET A 154 -1.06 3.21 14.93
CA MET A 154 -0.91 2.08 15.85
C MET A 154 -1.95 1.01 15.53
N ASN A 155 -1.50 -0.24 15.40
CA ASN A 155 -2.34 -1.38 15.04
C ASN A 155 -2.24 -2.48 16.10
N ARG A 156 -3.32 -3.25 16.26
CA ARG A 156 -3.49 -4.30 17.28
C ARG A 156 -3.22 -3.80 18.70
N CYS A 157 -3.68 -2.59 19.00
CA CYS A 157 -3.63 -2.04 20.35
C CYS A 157 -4.46 -2.90 21.31
N GLN A 158 -3.85 -3.39 22.38
CA GLN A 158 -4.52 -3.95 23.54
C GLN A 158 -5.13 -2.79 24.30
N THR A 159 -6.44 -2.60 24.12
CA THR A 159 -7.16 -1.54 24.81
C THR A 159 -7.98 -2.17 25.94
N ASP A 160 -7.84 -1.68 27.16
CA ASP A 160 -8.84 -1.92 28.20
C ASP A 160 -10.17 -1.27 27.76
N ILE A 161 -11.21 -2.08 27.68
CA ILE A 161 -12.52 -1.75 27.06
C ILE A 161 -13.22 -0.56 27.75
N SER A 162 -12.74 -0.12 28.92
CA SER A 162 -13.29 0.98 29.70
C SER A 162 -13.17 2.38 29.05
N ASN A 163 -12.28 2.57 28.08
CA ASN A 163 -12.03 3.88 27.44
C ASN A 163 -12.65 4.05 26.04
N TYR A 164 -13.30 3.03 25.48
CA TYR A 164 -14.03 3.16 24.21
C TYR A 164 -15.46 3.68 24.46
N ARG A 165 -15.64 5.00 24.43
CA ARG A 165 -16.98 5.60 24.32
C ARG A 165 -17.43 5.57 22.87
N TYR A 166 -18.42 4.73 22.56
CA TYR A 166 -19.20 4.91 21.34
C TYR A 166 -19.90 6.27 21.41
N LEU A 167 -19.50 7.23 20.58
CA LEU A 167 -20.32 8.41 20.28
C LEU A 167 -21.39 7.99 19.26
N GLY A 168 -22.30 7.11 19.72
CA GLY A 168 -23.55 6.84 19.03
C GLY A 168 -24.58 7.83 19.53
N THR A 169 -25.00 8.75 18.67
CA THR A 169 -26.17 9.61 18.87
C THR A 169 -27.38 8.71 19.11
N THR A 170 -27.91 8.70 20.33
CA THR A 170 -29.29 8.27 20.57
C THR A 170 -30.21 9.21 19.80
N ALA A 171 -31.17 8.60 19.09
CA ALA A 171 -32.23 9.24 18.33
C ALA A 171 -33.00 10.31 19.10
#